data_AF-A0A8J7U801-F1
#
_entry.id   AF-A0A8J7U801-F1
#
_cell.length_a   1.000
_cell.length_b   1.000
_cell.length_c   1.000
_cell.angle_alpha   90.00
_cell.angle_beta   90.00
_cell.angle_gamma   90.00
#
_symmetry.space_group_name_H-M   'P 1'
#
loop_
_entity.id
_entity.type
_entity.pdbx_description
1 polymer ?
#
loop_
_entity_poly.entity_id
_entity_poly.type
_entity_poly.pdbx_seq_one_letter_code
_entity_poly.pdbx_strand_id
1 'polypeptide(L)'
;MSGISSPTTLGKVQQVQTTTTQKTSDKQSVKSEPTIKSGGDSLGSPVVQSGLGDKSPKSVTVTKSETPTKSETSSSPKVKSEAKQEPPKPPTTKKHDVGTEKQKTNNTCWACSARMLLKHDGQQAPSYQTLDPNDLGMDPTDQGVKQKLNGLGIQDVNYNSSDDLTPERMAQFLENGPMMASGRFTGYDAHVIVVTGVDGGTVHYNDPDNGGKKTMTLDTFKDLLNPIDTLRAIMPDSMSPLQQIQH
;
A
#
# COMPACT_ATOMS: atom_id res chain seq x y z
N MET A 1 41.59 -47.13 -40.41
CA MET A 1 40.32 -46.96 -39.67
C MET A 1 39.58 -45.81 -40.32
N SER A 2 38.65 -46.12 -41.24
CA SER A 2 37.91 -45.12 -42.01
C SER A 2 36.50 -45.04 -41.43
N GLY A 3 36.23 -43.95 -40.70
CA GLY A 3 34.93 -43.65 -40.12
C GLY A 3 34.20 -42.61 -40.96
N ILE A 4 33.05 -43.01 -41.46
CA ILE A 4 32.14 -42.34 -42.38
C ILE A 4 31.26 -41.31 -41.64
N SER A 5 31.20 -40.09 -42.17
CA SER A 5 30.31 -39.01 -41.75
C SER A 5 28.85 -39.28 -42.13
N SER A 6 27.91 -38.87 -41.28
CA SER A 6 26.48 -38.73 -41.60
C SER A 6 26.03 -37.28 -41.37
N PRO A 7 25.31 -36.63 -42.31
CA PRO A 7 24.73 -35.31 -42.09
C PRO A 7 23.30 -35.39 -41.54
N THR A 8 23.00 -34.53 -40.57
CA THR A 8 21.66 -34.33 -39.97
C THR A 8 20.81 -33.39 -40.84
N THR A 9 19.60 -33.83 -41.14
CA THR A 9 18.56 -33.17 -41.95
C THR A 9 17.98 -31.92 -41.28
N LEU A 10 17.89 -30.81 -42.02
CA LEU A 10 17.17 -29.58 -41.65
C LEU A 10 15.64 -29.79 -41.68
N GLY A 11 14.98 -29.43 -40.58
CA GLY A 11 13.52 -29.32 -40.49
C GLY A 11 13.00 -28.01 -41.10
N LYS A 12 11.93 -28.10 -41.88
CA LYS A 12 11.21 -26.99 -42.52
C LYS A 12 10.50 -26.12 -41.47
N VAL A 13 10.69 -24.81 -41.53
CA VAL A 13 9.90 -23.81 -40.81
C VAL A 13 8.64 -23.50 -41.62
N GLN A 14 7.48 -23.74 -41.03
CA GLN A 14 6.18 -23.45 -41.62
C GLN A 14 5.78 -22.02 -41.25
N GLN A 15 5.71 -21.13 -42.24
CA GLN A 15 5.24 -19.76 -42.07
C GLN A 15 3.72 -19.75 -41.86
N VAL A 16 3.28 -19.25 -40.72
CA VAL A 16 1.87 -18.97 -40.42
C VAL A 16 1.56 -17.56 -40.92
N GLN A 17 0.68 -17.46 -41.91
CA GLN A 17 0.12 -16.18 -42.36
C GLN A 17 -1.01 -15.78 -41.39
N THR A 18 -0.85 -14.65 -40.69
CA THR A 18 -1.94 -14.02 -39.92
C THR A 18 -2.66 -13.01 -40.81
N THR A 19 -3.95 -13.26 -41.06
CA THR A 19 -4.86 -12.37 -41.75
C THR A 19 -5.29 -11.21 -40.85
N THR A 20 -5.02 -9.99 -41.30
CA THR A 20 -5.50 -8.73 -40.70
C THR A 20 -6.94 -8.47 -41.13
N THR A 21 -7.88 -8.44 -40.18
CA THR A 21 -9.26 -7.96 -40.43
C THR A 21 -9.36 -6.49 -40.03
N GLN A 22 -9.44 -5.61 -41.03
CA GLN A 22 -9.87 -4.21 -40.85
C GLN A 22 -11.37 -4.18 -40.57
N LYS A 23 -11.78 -3.57 -39.46
CA LYS A 23 -13.17 -3.24 -39.16
C LYS A 23 -13.37 -1.75 -39.41
N THR A 24 -14.07 -1.43 -40.49
CA THR A 24 -14.53 -0.07 -40.80
C THR A 24 -15.67 0.33 -39.87
N SER A 25 -15.58 1.59 -39.43
CA SER A 25 -16.59 2.35 -38.74
C SER A 25 -17.82 2.53 -39.61
N ASP A 26 -19.01 2.39 -39.02
CA ASP A 26 -20.16 3.14 -39.51
C ASP A 26 -21.07 3.61 -38.39
N LYS A 27 -21.58 4.80 -38.66
CA LYS A 27 -22.18 5.80 -37.80
C LYS A 27 -23.69 5.70 -37.98
N GLN A 28 -24.46 5.49 -36.92
CA GLN A 28 -25.89 5.82 -36.97
C GLN A 28 -26.43 6.32 -35.63
N SER A 29 -26.87 7.57 -35.72
CA SER A 29 -27.69 8.31 -34.77
C SER A 29 -29.13 7.82 -34.87
N VAL A 30 -29.77 7.44 -33.76
CA VAL A 30 -31.22 7.59 -33.60
C VAL A 30 -31.55 7.95 -32.15
N LYS A 31 -32.50 8.86 -32.06
CA LYS A 31 -33.04 9.63 -30.95
C LYS A 31 -34.32 8.95 -30.48
N SER A 32 -34.48 8.73 -29.17
CA SER A 32 -35.80 8.62 -28.51
C SER A 32 -35.68 8.45 -26.98
N GLU A 33 -35.98 9.53 -26.25
CA GLU A 33 -36.79 9.50 -25.02
C GLU A 33 -38.16 8.85 -25.32
N PRO A 34 -38.94 8.29 -24.36
CA PRO A 34 -39.36 9.04 -23.16
C PRO A 34 -39.78 8.25 -21.89
N THR A 35 -40.13 9.04 -20.86
CA THR A 35 -41.25 8.83 -19.91
C THR A 35 -40.91 8.35 -18.49
N ILE A 36 -41.07 9.32 -17.59
CA ILE A 36 -41.28 9.20 -16.15
C ILE A 36 -42.61 8.48 -15.85
N LYS A 37 -42.59 7.49 -14.95
CA LYS A 37 -43.76 7.12 -14.15
C LYS A 37 -43.41 6.95 -12.68
N SER A 38 -44.17 7.68 -11.90
CA SER A 38 -44.33 7.70 -10.44
C SER A 38 -45.06 6.48 -9.89
N GLY A 39 -44.74 6.12 -8.65
CA GLY A 39 -45.48 5.23 -7.75
C GLY A 39 -44.47 4.69 -6.72
N GLY A 40 -44.54 4.97 -5.43
CA GLY A 40 -45.71 4.89 -4.54
C GLY A 40 -45.48 3.68 -3.63
N ASP A 41 -45.78 3.83 -2.33
CA ASP A 41 -45.71 2.82 -1.23
C ASP A 41 -44.32 2.72 -0.56
N SER A 42 -44.04 3.26 0.64
CA SER A 42 -44.73 3.19 1.95
C SER A 42 -44.91 1.77 2.49
N LEU A 43 -44.64 1.59 3.79
CA LEU A 43 -44.64 0.35 4.61
C LEU A 43 -43.29 -0.41 4.57
N GLY A 44 -42.59 -0.69 5.66
CA GLY A 44 -42.80 -0.42 7.07
C GLY A 44 -41.53 -0.83 7.83
N SER A 45 -41.17 -0.08 8.86
CA SER A 45 -40.09 -0.43 9.78
C SER A 45 -40.56 -1.52 10.75
N PRO A 46 -39.86 -2.66 10.88
CA PRO A 46 -40.04 -3.51 12.05
C PRO A 46 -39.29 -2.88 13.23
N VAL A 47 -40.07 -2.38 14.18
CA VAL A 47 -39.67 -2.17 15.58
C VAL A 47 -39.22 -3.52 16.13
N VAL A 48 -37.93 -3.66 16.41
CA VAL A 48 -37.43 -4.74 17.26
C VAL A 48 -37.12 -4.14 18.63
N GLN A 49 -38.09 -4.32 19.50
CA GLN A 49 -38.03 -4.08 20.93
C GLN A 49 -37.41 -5.33 21.60
N SER A 50 -36.83 -5.14 22.79
CA SER A 50 -36.49 -6.15 23.82
C SER A 50 -35.01 -6.57 23.88
N GLY A 51 -34.35 -6.17 24.98
CA GLY A 51 -33.04 -6.71 25.33
C GLY A 51 -32.43 -6.08 26.59
N LEU A 52 -33.23 -5.87 27.64
CA LEU A 52 -32.73 -5.58 29.00
C LEU A 52 -31.86 -6.76 29.46
N GLY A 53 -30.56 -6.52 29.58
CA GLY A 53 -29.57 -7.47 30.09
C GLY A 53 -28.73 -6.81 31.18
N ASP A 54 -29.40 -6.50 32.29
CA ASP A 54 -28.80 -6.00 33.53
C ASP A 54 -28.02 -7.13 34.21
N LYS A 55 -26.67 -7.07 34.18
CA LYS A 55 -25.78 -7.85 35.05
C LYS A 55 -24.50 -7.07 35.36
N SER A 56 -24.60 -6.09 36.24
CA SER A 56 -23.59 -5.94 37.31
C SER A 56 -23.87 -7.03 38.36
N PRO A 57 -22.87 -7.71 38.97
CA PRO A 57 -21.93 -7.03 39.86
C PRO A 57 -20.54 -7.68 40.00
N LYS A 58 -19.57 -6.91 40.52
CA LYS A 58 -18.83 -7.19 41.77
C LYS A 58 -17.46 -6.49 41.74
N SER A 59 -17.44 -5.38 42.46
CA SER A 59 -16.28 -4.85 43.16
C SER A 59 -15.53 -5.96 43.91
N VAL A 60 -14.24 -6.12 43.61
CA VAL A 60 -13.30 -6.85 44.46
C VAL A 60 -12.42 -5.83 45.16
N THR A 61 -12.53 -5.85 46.48
CA THR A 61 -11.86 -5.02 47.46
C THR A 61 -10.41 -5.46 47.65
N VAL A 62 -9.52 -4.47 47.56
CA VAL A 62 -8.31 -4.22 48.36
C VAL A 62 -7.78 -5.37 49.24
N THR A 63 -6.55 -5.79 48.97
CA THR A 63 -5.60 -6.22 50.00
C THR A 63 -4.30 -5.44 49.86
N LYS A 64 -4.13 -4.54 50.83
CA LYS A 64 -2.88 -3.90 51.25
C LYS A 64 -2.11 -4.89 52.15
N SER A 65 -0.81 -4.61 52.37
CA SER A 65 0.15 -5.25 53.30
C SER A 65 1.12 -6.17 52.53
N GLU A 66 2.44 -6.08 52.61
CA GLU A 66 3.32 -5.61 53.68
C GLU A 66 4.72 -5.29 53.12
N THR A 67 5.38 -4.34 53.76
CA THR A 67 6.81 -4.03 53.58
C THR A 67 7.63 -4.85 54.57
N PRO A 68 8.84 -5.32 54.19
CA PRO A 68 9.93 -5.34 55.14
C PRO A 68 11.20 -4.65 54.60
N THR A 69 11.51 -3.55 55.28
CA THR A 69 12.80 -3.08 55.82
C THR A 69 14.11 -3.82 55.47
N LYS A 70 15.09 -3.00 55.02
CA LYS A 70 16.56 -3.05 55.16
C LYS A 70 17.34 -4.30 54.73
N SER A 71 18.33 -4.08 53.86
CA SER A 71 19.74 -4.17 54.26
C SER A 71 20.65 -3.41 53.30
N GLU A 72 21.55 -2.64 53.89
CA GLU A 72 22.61 -1.87 53.24
C GLU A 72 23.71 -2.80 52.72
N THR A 73 24.08 -2.64 51.45
CA THR A 73 25.44 -2.98 51.00
C THR A 73 25.93 -1.89 50.06
N SER A 74 26.58 -0.91 50.69
CA SER A 74 27.46 0.06 50.06
C SER A 74 28.52 -0.68 49.24
N SER A 75 28.47 -0.52 47.92
CA SER A 75 29.58 -0.84 47.02
C SER A 75 29.57 0.21 45.93
N SER A 76 30.40 1.23 46.13
CA SER A 76 30.61 2.33 45.19
C SER A 76 30.87 1.79 43.78
N PRO A 77 30.00 2.07 42.79
CA PRO A 77 30.33 1.77 41.42
C PRO A 77 31.36 2.81 40.94
N LYS A 78 32.51 2.30 40.47
CA LYS A 78 33.48 3.04 39.66
C LYS A 78 32.72 3.88 38.64
N VAL A 79 32.91 5.19 38.73
CA VAL A 79 32.51 6.19 37.72
C VAL A 79 33.11 5.75 36.39
N LYS A 80 32.32 5.02 35.59
CA LYS A 80 32.60 4.79 34.17
C LYS A 80 32.44 6.16 33.53
N SER A 81 33.55 6.71 33.06
CA SER A 81 33.61 7.87 32.19
C SER A 81 32.48 7.81 31.16
N GLU A 82 31.53 8.73 31.26
CA GLU A 82 30.50 9.00 30.26
C GLU A 82 31.18 9.11 28.91
N ALA A 83 30.98 8.08 28.08
CA ALA A 83 31.32 8.17 26.67
C ALA A 83 30.49 9.33 26.12
N LYS A 84 31.21 10.37 25.65
CA LYS A 84 30.66 11.56 25.03
C LYS A 84 29.75 11.10 23.88
N GLN A 85 28.45 11.00 24.15
CA GLN A 85 27.45 10.61 23.15
C GLN A 85 27.53 11.66 22.06
N GLU A 86 27.95 11.23 20.87
CA GLU A 86 27.95 12.07 19.69
C GLU A 86 26.51 12.58 19.51
N PRO A 87 26.30 13.89 19.30
CA PRO A 87 24.97 14.45 19.16
C PRO A 87 24.22 13.67 18.06
N PRO A 88 22.93 13.33 18.28
CA PRO A 88 22.17 12.53 17.34
C PRO A 88 22.23 13.19 15.97
N LYS A 89 22.62 12.40 14.96
CA LYS A 89 22.65 12.83 13.56
C LYS A 89 21.30 13.48 13.23
N PRO A 90 21.28 14.65 12.54
CA PRO A 90 20.04 15.31 12.19
C PRO A 90 19.13 14.32 11.43
N PRO A 91 17.81 14.42 11.63
CA PRO A 91 16.86 13.51 11.02
C PRO A 91 17.03 13.49 9.50
N THR A 92 16.89 12.30 8.91
CA THR A 92 17.04 12.11 7.47
C THR A 92 15.83 12.69 6.76
N THR A 93 16.06 13.67 5.87
CA THR A 93 15.02 14.21 4.99
C THR A 93 15.12 13.55 3.62
N LYS A 94 14.03 12.93 3.15
CA LYS A 94 13.91 12.39 1.80
C LYS A 94 12.54 12.74 1.23
N LYS A 95 12.47 13.28 0.01
CA LYS A 95 11.22 13.67 -0.64
C LYS A 95 11.31 13.53 -2.16
N HIS A 96 10.23 13.06 -2.77
CA HIS A 96 10.05 12.91 -4.21
C HIS A 96 8.99 13.88 -4.72
N ASP A 97 9.16 14.40 -5.93
CA ASP A 97 8.15 15.22 -6.59
C ASP A 97 7.19 14.34 -7.41
N VAL A 98 6.23 13.75 -6.71
CA VAL A 98 5.18 12.93 -7.33
C VAL A 98 3.99 13.83 -7.69
N GLY A 99 3.61 13.81 -8.97
CA GLY A 99 2.37 14.45 -9.43
C GLY A 99 1.15 13.89 -8.71
N THR A 100 0.20 14.75 -8.36
CA THR A 100 -1.05 14.35 -7.72
C THR A 100 -2.09 13.93 -8.75
N GLU A 101 -2.87 12.90 -8.44
CA GLU A 101 -4.03 12.47 -9.23
C GLU A 101 -5.19 12.23 -8.27
N LYS A 102 -6.40 12.66 -8.67
CA LYS A 102 -7.63 12.36 -7.94
C LYS A 102 -8.23 11.06 -8.49
N GLN A 103 -8.67 10.17 -7.61
CA GLN A 103 -9.36 8.94 -7.99
C GLN A 103 -10.67 9.27 -8.72
N LYS A 104 -11.04 8.40 -9.67
CA LYS A 104 -12.22 8.61 -10.52
C LYS A 104 -13.53 8.41 -9.75
N THR A 105 -13.50 7.51 -8.78
CA THR A 105 -14.65 6.99 -8.01
C THR A 105 -14.17 6.59 -6.62
N ASN A 106 -15.08 6.31 -5.68
CA ASN A 106 -14.71 6.00 -4.28
C ASN A 106 -13.81 4.75 -4.12
N ASN A 107 -13.77 3.90 -5.14
CA ASN A 107 -13.16 2.59 -5.09
C ASN A 107 -11.83 2.49 -5.86
N THR A 108 -11.40 3.56 -6.51
CA THR A 108 -10.23 3.55 -7.42
C THR A 108 -8.94 4.10 -6.80
N CYS A 109 -8.86 4.21 -5.47
CA CYS A 109 -7.69 4.73 -4.75
C CYS A 109 -6.41 3.94 -5.06
N TRP A 110 -6.50 2.61 -5.14
CA TRP A 110 -5.36 1.74 -5.45
C TRP A 110 -4.86 1.95 -6.89
N ALA A 111 -5.78 2.03 -7.87
CA ALA A 111 -5.45 2.25 -9.28
C ALA A 111 -4.88 3.65 -9.50
N CYS A 112 -5.45 4.66 -8.83
CA CYS A 112 -4.95 6.03 -8.84
C CYS A 112 -3.52 6.11 -8.29
N SER A 113 -3.27 5.43 -7.16
CA SER A 113 -1.94 5.38 -6.53
C SER A 113 -0.91 4.68 -7.41
N ALA A 114 -1.24 3.53 -8.01
CA ALA A 114 -0.37 2.83 -8.95
C ALA A 114 -0.04 3.71 -10.17
N ARG A 115 -1.02 4.47 -10.69
CA ARG A 115 -0.78 5.41 -11.80
C ARG A 115 0.14 6.56 -11.41
N MET A 116 0.05 7.09 -10.20
CA MET A 116 0.97 8.12 -9.70
C MET A 116 2.41 7.60 -9.64
N LEU A 117 2.62 6.38 -9.14
CA LEU A 117 3.92 5.70 -9.13
C LEU A 117 4.50 5.54 -10.54
N LEU A 118 3.71 4.95 -11.46
CA LEU A 118 4.15 4.70 -12.84
C LEU A 118 4.51 6.00 -13.58
N LYS A 119 3.70 7.06 -13.42
CA LYS A 119 4.00 8.37 -14.02
C LYS A 119 5.26 8.99 -13.45
N HIS A 120 5.49 8.87 -12.15
CA HIS A 120 6.73 9.35 -11.52
C HIS A 120 7.97 8.65 -12.11
N ASP A 121 7.86 7.35 -12.38
CA ASP A 121 8.92 6.56 -13.01
C ASP A 121 9.04 6.78 -14.54
N GLY A 122 8.27 7.71 -15.10
CA GLY A 122 8.27 7.98 -16.54
C GLY A 122 7.56 6.92 -17.39
N GLN A 123 6.86 5.97 -16.77
CA GLN A 123 6.11 4.93 -17.45
C GLN A 123 4.72 5.42 -17.90
N GLN A 124 4.24 4.84 -19.00
CA GLN A 124 2.86 5.05 -19.47
C GLN A 124 1.88 4.32 -18.53
N ALA A 125 1.20 5.08 -17.68
CA ALA A 125 0.25 4.50 -16.73
C ALA A 125 -1.02 3.96 -17.43
N PRO A 126 -1.42 2.68 -17.23
CA PRO A 126 -2.63 2.11 -17.80
C PRO A 126 -3.89 2.87 -17.36
N SER A 127 -4.93 2.82 -18.19
CA SER A 127 -6.21 3.47 -17.85
C SER A 127 -6.83 2.87 -16.58
N TYR A 128 -7.71 3.62 -15.91
CA TYR A 128 -8.49 3.10 -14.78
C TYR A 128 -9.26 1.83 -15.15
N GLN A 129 -9.87 1.78 -16.34
CA GLN A 129 -10.60 0.59 -16.81
C GLN A 129 -9.69 -0.64 -16.97
N THR A 130 -8.41 -0.44 -17.28
CA THR A 130 -7.43 -1.53 -17.40
C THR A 130 -7.03 -2.05 -16.02
N LEU A 131 -6.85 -1.15 -15.06
CA LEU A 131 -6.46 -1.50 -13.69
C LEU A 131 -7.63 -2.07 -12.91
N ASP A 132 -8.75 -1.37 -12.89
CA ASP A 132 -9.97 -1.70 -12.15
C ASP A 132 -11.18 -1.75 -13.12
N PRO A 133 -11.37 -2.86 -13.85
CA PRO A 133 -12.41 -2.95 -14.88
C PRO A 133 -13.83 -2.90 -14.31
N ASN A 134 -14.01 -3.23 -13.03
CA ASN A 134 -15.33 -3.36 -12.41
C ASN A 134 -15.62 -2.25 -11.40
N ASP A 135 -14.64 -1.38 -11.08
CA ASP A 135 -14.81 -0.28 -10.12
C ASP A 135 -15.31 -0.74 -8.74
N LEU A 136 -14.99 -1.99 -8.39
CA LEU A 136 -15.51 -2.62 -7.17
C LEU A 136 -14.70 -2.21 -5.94
N GLY A 137 -13.51 -1.66 -6.16
CA GLY A 137 -12.51 -1.54 -5.12
C GLY A 137 -11.93 -2.92 -4.92
N MET A 138 -10.61 -2.99 -4.88
CA MET A 138 -9.95 -4.25 -4.62
C MET A 138 -9.04 -4.07 -3.43
N ASP A 139 -9.10 -5.05 -2.53
CA ASP A 139 -8.16 -5.14 -1.44
C ASP A 139 -6.74 -5.23 -2.04
N PRO A 140 -5.82 -4.31 -1.71
CA PRO A 140 -4.44 -4.38 -2.19
C PRO A 140 -3.70 -5.65 -1.74
N THR A 141 -4.24 -6.36 -0.75
CA THR A 141 -3.76 -7.67 -0.32
C THR A 141 -4.28 -8.82 -1.18
N ASP A 142 -5.33 -8.60 -2.00
CA ASP A 142 -5.88 -9.59 -2.92
C ASP A 142 -4.81 -10.06 -3.91
N GLN A 143 -4.71 -11.38 -4.09
CA GLN A 143 -3.66 -11.96 -4.90
C GLN A 143 -3.73 -11.54 -6.38
N GLY A 144 -4.92 -11.26 -6.90
CA GLY A 144 -5.10 -10.73 -8.25
C GLY A 144 -4.56 -9.30 -8.38
N VAL A 145 -4.78 -8.45 -7.37
CA VAL A 145 -4.19 -7.10 -7.32
C VAL A 145 -2.67 -7.18 -7.21
N LYS A 146 -2.14 -8.05 -6.34
CA LYS A 146 -0.69 -8.25 -6.19
C LYS A 146 -0.04 -8.66 -7.51
N GLN A 147 -0.61 -9.65 -8.20
CA GLN A 147 -0.10 -10.10 -9.50
C GLN A 147 -0.14 -8.99 -10.54
N LYS A 148 -1.22 -8.20 -10.58
CA LYS A 148 -1.34 -7.06 -11.49
C LYS A 148 -0.31 -5.97 -11.19
N LEU A 149 -0.08 -5.61 -9.92
CA LEU A 149 0.94 -4.64 -9.51
C LEU A 149 2.35 -5.15 -9.83
N ASN A 150 2.64 -6.42 -9.54
CA ASN A 150 3.93 -7.02 -9.85
C ASN A 150 4.20 -7.03 -11.37
N GLY A 151 3.18 -7.29 -12.19
CA GLY A 151 3.28 -7.21 -13.65
C GLY A 151 3.52 -5.78 -14.19
N LEU A 152 3.34 -4.77 -13.35
CA LEU A 152 3.66 -3.36 -13.62
C LEU A 152 4.98 -2.91 -12.96
N GLY A 153 5.75 -3.83 -12.39
CA GLY A 153 7.00 -3.53 -11.67
C GLY A 153 6.81 -2.95 -10.27
N ILE A 154 5.58 -2.91 -9.76
CA ILE A 154 5.25 -2.42 -8.41
C ILE A 154 5.25 -3.61 -7.44
N GLN A 155 6.32 -3.74 -6.67
CA GLN A 155 6.60 -4.90 -5.82
C GLN A 155 6.41 -4.58 -4.34
N ASP A 156 6.26 -5.62 -3.53
CA ASP A 156 6.22 -5.50 -2.06
C ASP A 156 7.54 -4.95 -1.52
N VAL A 157 7.44 -3.99 -0.60
CA VAL A 157 8.55 -3.52 0.20
C VAL A 157 8.62 -4.40 1.45
N ASN A 158 9.75 -5.06 1.65
CA ASN A 158 9.93 -5.98 2.77
C ASN A 158 10.18 -5.21 4.08
N TYR A 159 9.25 -5.32 5.02
CA TYR A 159 9.35 -4.81 6.38
C TYR A 159 8.65 -5.81 7.32
N ASN A 160 9.16 -6.02 8.54
CA ASN A 160 8.64 -7.09 9.40
C ASN A 160 7.38 -6.65 10.15
N SER A 161 7.33 -5.38 10.56
CA SER A 161 6.20 -4.80 11.27
C SER A 161 6.17 -3.29 11.10
N SER A 162 5.00 -2.68 11.30
CA SER A 162 4.87 -1.22 11.36
C SER A 162 5.78 -0.62 12.44
N ASP A 163 6.10 -1.37 13.49
CA ASP A 163 7.01 -0.93 14.54
C ASP A 163 8.44 -0.65 14.07
N ASP A 164 8.88 -1.35 13.01
CA ASP A 164 10.21 -1.18 12.41
C ASP A 164 10.34 0.08 11.54
N LEU A 165 9.23 0.81 11.31
CA LEU A 165 9.22 2.01 10.47
C LEU A 165 9.76 3.21 11.24
N THR A 166 11.08 3.30 11.42
CA THR A 166 11.76 4.52 11.89
C THR A 166 11.91 5.54 10.76
N PRO A 167 12.22 6.82 11.05
CA PRO A 167 12.49 7.82 10.01
C PRO A 167 13.61 7.38 9.05
N GLU A 168 14.67 6.76 9.57
CA GLU A 168 15.80 6.26 8.78
C GLU A 168 15.37 5.10 7.89
N ARG A 169 14.55 4.19 8.41
CA ARG A 169 14.05 3.05 7.63
C ARG A 169 13.10 3.51 6.51
N MET A 170 12.22 4.46 6.81
CA MET A 170 11.38 5.11 5.81
C MET A 170 12.22 5.80 4.74
N ALA A 171 13.27 6.54 5.15
CA ALA A 171 14.17 7.20 4.21
C ALA A 171 14.89 6.21 3.30
N GLN A 172 15.35 5.06 3.83
CA GLN A 172 15.95 3.97 3.06
C GLN A 172 14.97 3.42 2.01
N PHE A 173 13.73 3.12 2.39
CA PHE A 173 12.74 2.64 1.43
C PHE A 173 12.46 3.66 0.32
N LEU A 174 12.47 4.94 0.68
CA LEU A 174 12.31 6.05 -0.23
C LEU A 174 13.57 6.36 -1.05
N GLU A 175 14.69 5.65 -0.91
CA GLU A 175 15.86 5.85 -1.77
C GLU A 175 15.55 5.50 -3.23
N ASN A 176 14.75 4.46 -3.43
CA ASN A 176 14.41 3.92 -4.75
C ASN A 176 13.25 4.65 -5.43
N GLY A 177 12.48 5.46 -4.69
CA GLY A 177 11.33 6.16 -5.23
C GLY A 177 10.22 6.34 -4.21
N PRO A 178 9.09 6.94 -4.62
CA PRO A 178 7.87 6.95 -3.81
C PRO A 178 7.31 5.53 -3.67
N MET A 179 6.44 5.35 -2.69
CA MET A 179 5.84 4.05 -2.38
C MET A 179 4.34 4.21 -2.13
N MET A 180 3.53 3.25 -2.56
CA MET A 180 2.13 3.17 -2.14
C MET A 180 2.02 2.47 -0.79
N ALA A 181 1.08 2.92 0.03
CA ALA A 181 0.74 2.33 1.31
C ALA A 181 -0.77 2.09 1.38
N SER A 182 -1.18 0.88 1.78
CA SER A 182 -2.58 0.54 2.04
C SER A 182 -2.84 0.47 3.55
N GLY A 183 -3.86 1.17 4.02
CA GLY A 183 -4.20 1.26 5.44
C GLY A 183 -5.53 1.96 5.67
N ARG A 184 -5.89 2.27 6.91
CA ARG A 184 -7.14 2.97 7.28
C ARG A 184 -7.03 4.50 7.21
N PHE A 185 -6.43 5.03 6.15
CA PHE A 185 -6.08 6.46 6.07
C PHE A 185 -7.28 7.42 5.99
N THR A 186 -8.50 6.92 5.72
CA THR A 186 -9.76 7.69 5.75
C THR A 186 -10.62 7.39 6.99
N GLY A 187 -10.11 6.59 7.94
CA GLY A 187 -10.75 6.30 9.23
C GLY A 187 -11.72 5.11 9.24
N TYR A 188 -12.41 4.83 8.14
CA TYR A 188 -13.46 3.79 8.09
C TYR A 188 -13.08 2.57 7.26
N ASP A 189 -12.55 2.80 6.05
CA ASP A 189 -12.28 1.75 5.07
C ASP A 189 -10.80 1.69 4.67
N ALA A 190 -10.43 0.62 3.97
CA ALA A 190 -9.12 0.51 3.34
C ALA A 190 -8.94 1.63 2.32
N HIS A 191 -7.82 2.34 2.43
CA HIS A 191 -7.44 3.42 1.54
C HIS A 191 -5.98 3.28 1.13
N VAL A 192 -5.68 3.67 -0.10
CA VAL A 192 -4.33 3.64 -0.63
C VAL A 192 -3.84 5.06 -0.83
N ILE A 193 -2.69 5.37 -0.25
CA ILE A 193 -1.98 6.65 -0.42
C ILE A 193 -0.64 6.41 -1.10
N VAL A 194 -0.01 7.48 -1.62
CA VAL A 194 1.38 7.43 -2.10
C VAL A 194 2.26 8.23 -1.17
N VAL A 195 3.12 7.54 -0.42
CA VAL A 195 4.15 8.16 0.40
C VAL A 195 5.24 8.72 -0.52
N THR A 196 5.47 10.02 -0.39
CA THR A 196 6.40 10.79 -1.22
C THR A 196 7.63 11.23 -0.45
N GLY A 197 7.63 11.16 0.88
CA GLY A 197 8.77 11.59 1.66
C GLY A 197 8.64 11.33 3.16
N VAL A 198 9.77 11.47 3.86
CA VAL A 198 9.86 11.53 5.32
C VAL A 198 10.82 12.66 5.70
N ASP A 199 10.44 13.46 6.69
CA ASP A 199 11.25 14.56 7.21
C ASP A 199 11.02 14.71 8.72
N GLY A 200 12.05 14.43 9.54
CA GLY A 200 11.96 14.63 10.99
C GLY A 200 10.80 13.89 11.68
N GLY A 201 10.42 12.72 11.17
CA GLY A 201 9.25 11.97 11.66
C GLY A 201 7.90 12.44 11.09
N THR A 202 7.90 13.36 10.12
CA THR A 202 6.73 13.73 9.33
C THR A 202 6.72 12.94 8.03
N VAL A 203 5.65 12.19 7.77
CA VAL A 203 5.43 11.49 6.51
C VAL A 203 4.69 12.43 5.55
N HIS A 204 5.26 12.62 4.36
CA HIS A 204 4.63 13.34 3.25
C HIS A 204 3.97 12.34 2.30
N TYR A 205 2.74 12.62 1.88
CA TYR A 205 2.00 11.71 0.99
C TYR A 205 1.05 12.45 0.05
N ASN A 206 0.72 11.80 -1.06
CA ASN A 206 -0.37 12.19 -1.95
C ASN A 206 -1.58 11.31 -1.65
N ASP A 207 -2.73 11.96 -1.44
CA ASP A 207 -4.01 11.32 -1.16
C ASP A 207 -4.90 11.35 -2.41
N PRO A 208 -5.23 10.19 -3.01
CA PRO A 208 -6.04 10.13 -4.22
C PRO A 208 -7.50 10.53 -4.00
N ASP A 209 -8.05 10.51 -2.77
CA ASP A 209 -9.45 10.87 -2.53
C ASP A 209 -9.73 12.33 -2.94
N ASN A 210 -8.81 13.22 -2.58
CA ASN A 210 -8.90 14.64 -2.90
C ASN A 210 -7.87 15.10 -3.94
N GLY A 211 -6.96 14.21 -4.38
CA GLY A 211 -5.86 14.53 -5.29
C GLY A 211 -4.88 15.55 -4.70
N GLY A 212 -4.62 15.47 -3.39
CA GLY A 212 -3.88 16.50 -2.65
C GLY A 212 -2.60 15.98 -2.01
N LYS A 213 -1.62 16.88 -1.85
CA LYS A 213 -0.42 16.64 -1.03
C LYS A 213 -0.79 16.87 0.44
N LYS A 214 -0.46 15.94 1.32
CA LYS A 214 -0.78 15.95 2.75
C LYS A 214 0.43 15.49 3.58
N THR A 215 0.32 15.66 4.89
CA THR A 215 1.32 15.21 5.86
C THR A 215 0.65 14.55 7.06
N MET A 216 1.37 13.66 7.73
CA MET A 216 1.01 13.10 9.04
C MET A 216 2.28 12.78 9.83
N THR A 217 2.17 12.55 11.13
CA THR A 217 3.31 12.03 11.90
C THR A 217 3.56 10.57 11.54
N LEU A 218 4.79 10.11 11.76
CA LEU A 218 5.18 8.72 11.54
C LEU A 218 4.41 7.77 12.45
N ASP A 219 4.14 8.15 13.69
CA ASP A 219 3.32 7.35 14.61
C ASP A 219 1.89 7.17 14.07
N THR A 220 1.26 8.25 13.62
CA THR A 220 -0.06 8.17 12.97
C THR A 220 -0.01 7.32 11.70
N PHE A 221 1.05 7.42 10.90
CA PHE A 221 1.21 6.58 9.72
C PHE A 221 1.26 5.09 10.10
N LYS A 222 2.06 4.73 11.10
CA LYS A 222 2.18 3.36 11.61
C LYS A 222 0.86 2.81 12.12
N ASP A 223 0.12 3.60 12.90
CA ASP A 223 -1.18 3.22 13.46
C ASP A 223 -2.22 2.95 12.34
N LEU A 224 -2.22 3.77 11.29
CA LEU A 224 -3.16 3.64 10.19
C LEU A 224 -2.78 2.52 9.21
N LEU A 225 -1.50 2.15 9.11
CA LEU A 225 -1.02 1.05 8.28
C LEU A 225 -1.45 -0.32 8.82
N ASN A 226 -1.45 -0.47 10.15
CA ASN A 226 -1.46 -1.74 10.89
C ASN A 226 -2.86 -2.38 11.09
N PRO A 227 -3.63 -2.58 10.00
CA PRO A 227 -4.24 -3.91 9.86
C PRO A 227 -4.20 -4.50 8.43
N ILE A 228 -3.67 -3.79 7.42
CA ILE A 228 -3.78 -4.16 5.99
C ILE A 228 -2.40 -4.24 5.30
N ASP A 229 -1.33 -3.86 6.01
CA ASP A 229 0.11 -4.15 5.80
C ASP A 229 0.57 -4.39 4.35
N THR A 230 0.41 -3.38 3.48
CA THR A 230 1.13 -3.41 2.20
C THR A 230 1.79 -2.06 1.93
N LEU A 231 3.12 -2.09 1.94
CA LEU A 231 3.98 -1.10 1.32
C LEU A 231 4.47 -1.65 -0.01
N ARG A 232 4.33 -0.87 -1.08
CA ARG A 232 4.82 -1.28 -2.41
C ARG A 232 5.50 -0.14 -3.12
N ALA A 233 6.53 -0.44 -3.89
CA ALA A 233 7.30 0.54 -4.64
C ALA A 233 7.64 0.00 -6.03
N ILE A 234 7.95 0.89 -6.97
CA ILE A 234 8.62 0.49 -8.20
C ILE A 234 10.04 0.13 -7.81
N MET A 235 10.41 -1.13 -8.05
CA MET A 235 11.77 -1.59 -7.80
C MET A 235 12.56 -1.46 -9.10
N PRO A 236 13.72 -0.79 -9.11
CA PRO A 236 14.56 -0.72 -10.30
C PRO A 236 14.95 -2.14 -10.73
N ASP A 237 14.93 -2.39 -12.04
CA ASP A 237 15.24 -3.71 -12.67
C ASP A 237 16.58 -4.32 -12.23
N SER A 238 17.45 -3.54 -11.58
CA SER A 238 18.75 -3.98 -11.07
C SER A 238 18.74 -4.70 -9.72
N MET A 239 17.64 -4.71 -8.96
CA MET A 239 17.57 -5.47 -7.71
C MET A 239 16.86 -6.80 -7.92
N SER A 240 17.64 -7.86 -8.16
CA SER A 240 17.11 -9.21 -8.14
C SER A 240 16.50 -9.54 -6.76
N PRO A 241 15.42 -10.33 -6.68
CA PRO A 241 14.80 -10.75 -5.42
C PRO A 241 15.77 -11.37 -4.39
N LEU A 242 16.94 -11.86 -4.84
CA LEU A 242 17.96 -12.48 -3.99
C LEU A 242 18.69 -11.49 -3.08
N GLN A 243 18.67 -10.18 -3.37
CA GLN A 243 19.27 -9.17 -2.49
C GLN A 243 18.36 -8.74 -1.33
N GLN A 244 17.09 -9.18 -1.31
CA GLN A 244 16.13 -8.85 -0.25
C GLN A 244 16.25 -9.73 1.01
N ILE A 245 17.06 -10.80 0.99
CA ILE A 245 17.13 -11.79 2.09
C ILE A 245 18.33 -11.53 3.03
N GLN A 246 19.19 -10.54 2.77
CA GLN A 246 20.47 -10.40 3.47
C GLN A 246 20.57 -9.31 4.56
N HIS A 247 19.49 -8.59 4.90
CA HIS A 247 19.55 -7.52 5.92
C HIS A 247 18.36 -7.50 6.86
#